data_AF-A0A7S3HCN3-F1
#
_entry.id   AF-A0A7S3HCN3-F1
#
_cell.length_a   1.000
_cell.length_b   1.000
_cell.length_c   1.000
_cell.angle_alpha   90.00
_cell.angle_beta   90.00
_cell.angle_gamma   90.00
#
_symmetry.space_group_name_H-M   'P 1'
#
loop_
_entity.id
_entity.type
_entity.pdbx_description
1 polymer ?
#
loop_
_entity_poly.entity_id
_entity_poly.type
_entity_poly.pdbx_seq_one_letter_code
_entity_poly.pdbx_strand_id
1 'polypeptide(L)'
;MFSGLAPKAASARPPPDRRTQLNALNREAASEAKAHVEDAMVELHRIRSVRRGEPARFEQAAGEVYAWWHLPPSISGKEVQVKSANDGRHLSVVVRGVTIFSGTLFHQIRGSDMLWSVD
;
A
#
# COMPACT_ATOMS: atom_id res chain seq x y z
N MET A 1 -51.63 -51.98 -18.68
CA MET A 1 -50.17 -51.83 -18.85
C MET A 1 -49.82 -50.37 -18.62
N PHE A 2 -49.30 -50.00 -17.45
CA PHE A 2 -48.71 -48.67 -17.22
C PHE A 2 -47.32 -48.88 -16.65
N SER A 3 -46.32 -48.46 -17.42
CA SER A 3 -44.91 -48.58 -17.11
C SER A 3 -44.51 -47.48 -16.12
N GLY A 4 -43.98 -47.88 -14.97
CA GLY A 4 -43.45 -46.97 -13.95
C GLY A 4 -42.06 -46.49 -14.34
N LEU A 5 -41.93 -45.19 -14.61
CA LEU A 5 -40.65 -44.49 -14.72
C LEU A 5 -40.24 -44.01 -13.32
N ALA A 6 -39.24 -44.66 -12.73
CA ALA A 6 -38.59 -44.16 -11.52
C ALA A 6 -37.68 -42.97 -11.87
N PRO A 7 -37.74 -41.83 -11.12
CA PRO A 7 -36.86 -40.70 -11.37
C PRO A 7 -35.43 -41.03 -10.96
N LYS A 8 -34.51 -40.73 -11.88
CA LYS A 8 -33.05 -40.83 -11.75
C LYS A 8 -32.60 -40.05 -10.51
N ALA A 9 -32.03 -40.74 -9.54
CA ALA A 9 -31.44 -40.14 -8.35
C ALA A 9 -30.36 -39.12 -8.77
N ALA A 10 -30.62 -37.84 -8.50
CA ALA A 10 -29.62 -36.79 -8.64
C ALA A 10 -28.50 -37.07 -7.64
N SER A 11 -27.30 -37.39 -8.15
CA SER A 11 -26.12 -37.58 -7.30
C SER A 11 -25.80 -36.25 -6.62
N ALA A 12 -26.13 -36.14 -5.34
CA ALA A 12 -25.68 -35.04 -4.50
C ALA A 12 -24.14 -35.02 -4.53
N ARG A 13 -23.55 -33.90 -4.97
CA ARG A 13 -22.10 -33.70 -4.90
C ARG A 13 -21.67 -33.88 -3.44
N PRO A 14 -20.66 -34.73 -3.15
CA PRO A 14 -20.16 -34.85 -1.79
C PRO A 14 -19.67 -33.46 -1.31
N PRO A 15 -19.87 -33.14 -0.02
CA PRO A 15 -19.43 -31.87 0.52
C PRO A 15 -17.91 -31.72 0.30
N PRO A 16 -17.44 -30.52 -0.08
CA PRO A 16 -16.04 -30.30 -0.39
C PRO A 16 -15.19 -30.62 0.85
N ASP A 17 -14.15 -31.43 0.63
CA ASP A 17 -13.20 -31.82 1.66
C ASP A 17 -12.57 -30.59 2.34
N ARG A 18 -12.37 -30.62 3.67
CA ARG A 18 -11.93 -29.47 4.48
C ARG A 18 -10.63 -28.87 3.96
N ARG A 19 -9.77 -29.70 3.38
CA ARG A 19 -8.51 -29.29 2.74
C ARG A 19 -8.73 -28.50 1.45
N THR A 20 -9.75 -28.85 0.67
CA THR A 20 -10.13 -28.14 -0.56
C THR A 20 -10.73 -26.77 -0.24
N GLN A 21 -11.55 -26.67 0.81
CA GLN A 21 -12.04 -25.39 1.33
C GLN A 21 -10.90 -24.48 1.81
N LEU A 22 -9.95 -25.01 2.60
CA LEU A 22 -8.81 -24.22 3.07
C LEU A 22 -7.94 -23.70 1.92
N ASN A 23 -7.70 -24.53 0.90
CA ASN A 23 -6.93 -24.12 -0.27
C ASN A 23 -7.65 -23.05 -1.11
N ALA A 24 -8.98 -23.09 -1.18
CA ALA A 24 -9.78 -22.07 -1.86
C ALA A 24 -9.69 -20.73 -1.11
N LEU A 25 -9.88 -20.75 0.22
CA LEU A 25 -9.75 -19.56 1.07
C LEU A 25 -8.34 -18.95 1.01
N ASN A 26 -7.30 -19.78 1.03
CA ASN A 26 -5.92 -19.30 0.91
C ASN A 26 -5.64 -18.66 -0.46
N ARG A 27 -6.25 -19.18 -1.54
CA ARG A 27 -6.12 -18.59 -2.88
C ARG A 27 -6.85 -17.26 -2.99
N GLU A 28 -8.04 -17.16 -2.41
CA GLU A 28 -8.83 -15.94 -2.37
C GLU A 28 -8.10 -14.85 -1.57
N ALA A 29 -7.63 -15.16 -0.36
CA ALA A 29 -6.81 -14.26 0.44
C ALA A 29 -5.52 -13.83 -0.27
N ALA A 30 -4.88 -14.74 -1.02
CA ALA A 30 -3.69 -14.41 -1.81
C ALA A 30 -4.02 -13.49 -3.00
N SER A 31 -5.19 -13.62 -3.62
CA SER A 31 -5.62 -12.72 -4.69
C SER A 31 -5.97 -11.33 -4.15
N GLU A 32 -6.66 -11.26 -3.00
CA GLU A 32 -6.98 -9.99 -2.35
C GLU A 32 -5.70 -9.26 -1.93
N ALA A 33 -4.74 -9.97 -1.33
CA ALA A 33 -3.45 -9.39 -0.97
C ALA A 33 -2.71 -8.82 -2.20
N LYS A 34 -2.79 -9.49 -3.35
CA LYS A 34 -2.20 -8.99 -4.60
C LYS A 34 -2.92 -7.73 -5.11
N ALA A 35 -4.25 -7.72 -5.08
CA ALA A 35 -5.04 -6.55 -5.46
C ALA A 35 -4.69 -5.34 -4.59
N HIS A 36 -4.58 -5.53 -3.27
CA HIS A 36 -4.19 -4.45 -2.35
C HIS A 36 -2.77 -3.91 -2.61
N VAL A 37 -1.84 -4.74 -3.07
CA VAL A 37 -0.49 -4.29 -3.46
C VAL A 37 -0.55 -3.48 -4.75
N GLU A 38 -1.31 -3.94 -5.73
CA GLU A 38 -1.47 -3.25 -7.02
C GLU A 38 -2.15 -1.89 -6.84
N ASP A 39 -3.25 -1.84 -6.10
CA ASP A 39 -3.97 -0.60 -5.76
C ASP A 39 -3.04 0.40 -5.06
N ALA A 40 -2.25 -0.06 -4.09
CA ALA A 40 -1.29 0.80 -3.40
C ALA A 40 -0.23 1.37 -4.34
N MET A 41 0.25 0.58 -5.31
CA MET A 41 1.22 1.07 -6.30
C MET A 41 0.59 2.14 -7.21
N VAL A 42 -0.63 1.93 -7.68
CA VAL A 42 -1.38 2.93 -8.48
C VAL A 42 -1.52 4.24 -7.71
N GLU A 43 -1.86 4.15 -6.43
CA GLU A 43 -2.04 5.33 -5.58
C GLU A 43 -0.72 6.03 -5.25
N LEU A 44 0.38 5.30 -5.01
CA LEU A 44 1.71 5.90 -4.87
C LEU A 44 2.16 6.64 -6.14
N HIS A 45 1.88 6.08 -7.31
CA HIS A 45 2.13 6.76 -8.60
C HIS A 45 1.24 8.00 -8.78
N ARG A 46 0.00 7.95 -8.28
CA ARG A 46 -0.89 9.11 -8.26
C ARG A 46 -0.36 10.20 -7.33
N ILE A 47 0.10 9.87 -6.13
CA ILE A 47 0.69 10.84 -5.19
C ILE A 47 1.89 11.53 -5.84
N ARG A 48 2.78 10.78 -6.48
CA ARG A 48 3.93 11.33 -7.22
C ARG A 48 3.50 12.31 -8.33
N SER A 49 2.43 12.01 -9.06
CA SER A 49 2.00 12.84 -10.19
C SER A 49 1.22 14.08 -9.75
N VAL A 50 0.41 13.95 -8.69
CA VAL A 50 -0.36 15.07 -8.13
C VAL A 50 0.59 16.04 -7.44
N ARG A 51 0.59 17.30 -7.91
CA ARG A 51 1.45 18.38 -7.38
C ARG A 51 2.93 17.99 -7.29
N ARG A 52 3.41 17.07 -8.14
CA ARG A 52 4.79 16.55 -8.09
C ARG A 52 5.18 15.93 -6.74
N GLY A 53 4.18 15.43 -6.01
CA GLY A 53 4.40 14.79 -4.71
C GLY A 53 4.65 15.76 -3.56
N GLU A 54 4.27 17.03 -3.70
CA GLU A 54 4.23 17.96 -2.57
C GLU A 54 3.40 17.37 -1.41
N PRO A 55 3.77 17.66 -0.16
CA PRO A 55 3.03 17.17 0.99
C PRO A 55 1.59 17.70 0.99
N ALA A 56 0.67 16.88 1.51
CA ALA A 56 -0.74 17.24 1.64
C ALA A 56 -0.96 18.36 2.67
N ARG A 57 -0.11 18.40 3.71
CA ARG A 57 -0.05 19.46 4.72
C ARG A 57 1.40 19.84 4.95
N PHE A 58 1.63 21.11 5.21
CA PHE A 58 2.95 21.66 5.52
C PHE A 58 2.80 22.72 6.60
N GLU A 59 3.60 22.62 7.66
CA GLU A 59 3.60 23.57 8.77
C GLU A 59 5.03 23.91 9.20
N GLN A 60 5.22 25.16 9.62
CA GLN A 60 6.49 25.63 10.16
C GLN A 60 6.22 26.24 11.54
N ALA A 61 6.93 25.75 12.55
CA ALA A 61 6.78 26.22 13.92
C ALA A 61 8.12 26.17 14.65
N ALA A 62 8.46 27.24 15.38
CA ALA A 62 9.60 27.27 16.31
C ALA A 62 10.96 26.79 15.75
N GLY A 63 11.20 26.93 14.43
CA GLY A 63 12.43 26.47 13.77
C GLY A 63 12.37 25.05 13.19
N GLU A 64 11.24 24.37 13.36
CA GLU A 64 10.96 23.05 12.81
C GLU A 64 10.02 23.15 11.61
N VAL A 65 10.09 22.13 10.76
CA VAL A 65 9.25 21.98 9.57
C VAL A 65 8.59 20.62 9.63
N TYR A 66 7.28 20.62 9.46
CA TYR A 66 6.44 19.43 9.47
C TYR A 66 5.79 19.26 8.11
N ALA A 67 5.89 18.06 7.55
CA ALA A 67 5.33 17.73 6.25
C ALA A 67 4.63 16.37 6.34
N TRP A 68 3.42 16.31 5.78
CA TRP A 68 2.59 15.10 5.82
C TRP A 68 2.19 14.66 4.42
N TRP A 69 2.29 13.36 4.16
CA TRP A 69 1.80 12.73 2.94
C TRP A 69 0.71 11.72 3.30
N HIS A 70 -0.35 11.68 2.50
CA HIS A 70 -1.29 10.57 2.58
C HIS A 70 -0.68 9.37 1.89
N LEU A 71 -0.61 8.24 2.59
CA LEU A 71 -0.14 6.96 2.06
C LEU A 71 -1.31 5.97 2.02
N PRO A 72 -1.29 4.98 1.10
CA PRO A 72 -2.26 3.90 1.13
C PRO A 72 -2.19 3.12 2.45
N PRO A 73 -3.32 2.64 2.99
CA PRO A 73 -3.38 1.98 4.31
C PRO A 73 -2.61 0.65 4.37
N SER A 74 -2.26 0.07 3.23
CA SER A 74 -1.46 -1.16 3.14
C SER A 74 0.05 -0.92 3.23
N ILE A 75 0.50 0.34 3.34
CA ILE A 75 1.91 0.71 3.49
C ILE A 75 2.31 0.62 4.96
N SER A 76 3.43 -0.06 5.21
CA SER A 76 4.06 -0.09 6.53
C SER A 76 5.32 0.77 6.58
N GLY A 77 5.71 1.22 7.77
CA GLY A 77 6.93 2.03 7.95
C GLY A 77 8.21 1.38 7.39
N LYS A 78 8.29 0.04 7.33
CA LYS A 78 9.44 -0.68 6.74
C LYS A 78 9.63 -0.41 5.25
N GLU A 79 8.58 0.02 4.58
CA GLU A 79 8.55 0.27 3.14
C GLU A 79 8.81 1.73 2.80
N VAL A 80 8.93 2.58 3.82
CA VAL A 80 9.19 4.02 3.70
C VAL A 80 10.67 4.29 3.95
N GLN A 81 11.27 5.07 3.07
CA GLN A 81 12.63 5.59 3.23
C GLN A 81 12.59 7.10 3.05
N VAL A 82 12.97 7.81 4.09
CA VAL A 82 13.19 9.26 4.05
C VAL A 82 14.68 9.51 4.11
N LYS A 83 15.20 10.27 3.14
CA LYS A 83 16.63 10.57 3.03
C LYS A 83 16.84 12.05 2.80
N SER A 84 17.83 12.61 3.48
CA SER A 84 18.38 13.90 3.15
C SER A 84 19.70 13.74 2.39
N ALA A 85 19.98 14.64 1.45
CA ALA A 85 21.19 14.67 0.64
C ALA A 85 21.68 16.11 0.46
N ASN A 86 22.83 16.28 -0.19
CA ASN A 86 23.45 17.59 -0.44
C ASN A 86 23.62 18.41 0.84
N ASP A 87 24.25 17.79 1.84
CA ASP A 87 24.44 18.36 3.18
C ASP A 87 23.11 18.73 3.87
N GLY A 88 22.00 18.09 3.48
CA GLY A 88 20.67 18.35 4.03
C GLY A 88 19.90 19.46 3.33
N ARG A 89 20.29 19.83 2.11
CA ARG A 89 19.54 20.75 1.25
C ARG A 89 18.56 20.05 0.33
N HIS A 90 18.57 18.73 0.28
CA HIS A 90 17.66 17.95 -0.56
C HIS A 90 16.96 16.90 0.28
N LEU A 91 15.65 16.76 0.12
CA LEU A 91 14.83 15.75 0.78
C LEU A 91 14.23 14.83 -0.28
N SER A 92 14.27 13.52 -0.01
CA SER A 92 13.58 12.51 -0.82
C SER A 92 12.78 11.57 0.07
N VAL A 93 11.56 11.26 -0.37
CA VAL A 93 10.67 10.30 0.26
C VAL A 93 10.38 9.21 -0.75
N VAL A 94 10.75 7.97 -0.42
CA VAL A 94 10.58 6.79 -1.26
C VAL A 94 9.72 5.77 -0.52
N VAL A 95 8.66 5.30 -1.16
CA VAL A 95 7.74 4.30 -0.61
C VAL A 95 7.66 3.12 -1.57
N ARG A 96 7.98 1.90 -1.11
CA ARG A 96 8.06 0.70 -1.96
C ARG A 96 8.90 0.90 -3.25
N GLY A 97 9.98 1.67 -3.15
CA GLY A 97 10.84 2.00 -4.30
C GLY A 97 10.30 3.10 -5.22
N VAL A 98 9.10 3.61 -4.99
CA VAL A 98 8.54 4.76 -5.71
C VAL A 98 8.94 6.04 -4.99
N THR A 99 9.71 6.89 -5.65
CA THR A 99 10.00 8.24 -5.14
C THR A 99 8.75 9.09 -5.24
N ILE A 100 8.07 9.30 -4.11
CA ILE A 100 6.86 10.13 -4.06
C ILE A 100 7.22 11.60 -3.97
N PHE A 101 8.32 11.97 -3.30
CA PHE A 101 8.80 13.35 -3.23
C PHE A 101 10.32 13.39 -3.40
N SER A 102 10.80 14.40 -4.12
CA SER A 102 12.24 14.69 -4.25
C SER A 102 12.42 16.16 -4.57
N GLY A 103 12.89 16.94 -3.60
CA GLY A 103 12.95 18.38 -3.73
C GLY A 103 14.09 19.02 -2.94
N THR A 104 14.55 20.16 -3.44
CA THR A 104 15.48 21.04 -2.74
C THR A 104 14.72 21.78 -1.64
N LEU A 105 15.24 21.75 -0.43
CA LEU A 105 14.73 22.48 0.72
C LEU A 105 15.18 23.94 0.65
N PHE A 106 14.32 24.85 1.12
CA PHE A 106 14.63 26.28 1.20
C PHE A 106 15.78 26.56 2.20
N HIS A 107 15.82 25.78 3.28
CA HIS A 107 16.89 25.79 4.26
C HIS A 107 17.48 24.39 4.45
N GLN A 108 18.76 24.38 4.81
CA GLN A 108 19.47 23.15 5.13
C GLN A 108 18.98 22.58 6.46
N ILE A 109 18.66 21.29 6.48
CA ILE A 109 18.38 20.54 7.71
C ILE A 109 19.57 19.67 8.06
N ARG A 110 19.84 19.45 9.35
CA ARG A 110 20.82 18.42 9.72
C ARG A 110 20.16 17.05 9.60
N GLY A 111 20.84 16.10 8.97
CA GLY A 111 20.30 14.75 8.82
C GLY A 111 19.96 14.08 10.16
N SER A 112 20.68 14.42 11.24
CA SER A 112 20.42 13.95 12.61
C SER A 112 19.09 14.43 13.19
N ASP A 113 18.58 15.56 12.70
CA ASP A 113 17.41 16.24 13.26
C ASP A 113 16.13 15.87 12.49
N MET A 114 16.27 15.03 11.45
CA MET A 114 15.16 14.56 10.64
C MET A 114 14.50 13.35 11.29
N LEU A 115 13.24 13.52 11.66
CA LEU A 115 12.39 12.47 12.21
C LEU A 115 11.23 12.19 11.25
N TRP A 116 10.79 10.94 11.19
CA TRP A 116 9.61 10.55 10.43
C TRP A 116 8.91 9.35 11.08
N SER A 117 7.60 9.27 10.91
CA SER A 117 6.75 8.16 11.32
C SER A 117 5.70 7.88 10.24
N VAL A 118 5.03 6.73 10.39
CA VAL A 118 3.81 6.40 9.65
C VAL A 118 2.75 6.12 10.71
N ASP A 119 1.66 6.86 10.66
CA ASP A 119 0.53 6.78 11.59
C ASP A 119 -0.62 5.96 10.99
#